data_AF-A0A7J4EN52-F1
#
_entry.id   AF-A0A7J4EN52-F1
#
_cell.length_a   1.000
_cell.length_b   1.000
_cell.length_c   1.000
_cell.angle_alpha   90.00
_cell.angle_beta   90.00
_cell.angle_gamma   90.00
#
_symmetry.space_group_name_H-M   'P 1'
#
loop_
_entity.id
_entity.type
_entity.pdbx_description
1 polymer ?
#
loop_
_entity_poly.entity_id
_entity_poly.type
_entity_poly.pdbx_seq_one_letter_code
_entity_poly.pdbx_strand_id
1 'polypeptide(L)'
;MKNKDYYAIALDGNKNKVETISSNPGHCLWSGIIPKDKVDKVVRRLLSKDMFSGWGIRTISDKEQIFNPLSYHNGTVWPHDNSIIAVGLKRYGFKEEVIKIFRGLFHASTYFEYHRPPEVLCGYSREDFSAPIQYPVSCSPQAWSSGSLFFIIQAMLGIEPEMPKKTLRIVEPILPKWLESLTLKEMKLGRSKITLDFSTYKERTFCRILDIEGEKPRINIVFF
;
A
#
# COMPACT_ATOMS: atom_id res chain seq x y z
N MET A 1 18.31 -14.37 -1.16
CA MET A 1 18.25 -15.78 -0.73
C MET A 1 17.94 -16.61 -1.96
N LYS A 2 18.95 -17.26 -2.56
CA LYS A 2 18.82 -17.88 -3.89
C LYS A 2 17.74 -18.96 -3.92
N ASN A 3 17.59 -19.72 -2.83
CA ASN A 3 16.61 -20.79 -2.72
C ASN A 3 15.18 -20.30 -2.43
N LYS A 4 15.02 -19.06 -1.95
CA LYS A 4 13.72 -18.46 -1.62
C LYS A 4 13.26 -17.40 -2.63
N ASP A 5 14.08 -17.14 -3.66
CA ASP A 5 13.81 -16.13 -4.70
C ASP A 5 13.43 -14.74 -4.14
N TYR A 6 14.04 -14.36 -3.01
CA TYR A 6 13.68 -13.15 -2.26
C TYR A 6 14.90 -12.48 -1.62
N TYR A 7 14.79 -11.21 -1.25
CA TYR A 7 15.88 -10.48 -0.59
C TYR A 7 15.99 -10.87 0.89
N ALA A 8 17.23 -10.97 1.37
CA ALA A 8 17.48 -11.11 2.81
C ALA A 8 17.21 -9.77 3.49
N ILE A 9 16.61 -9.79 4.68
CA ILE A 9 16.31 -8.58 5.47
C ILE A 9 17.60 -7.90 5.97
N ALA A 10 18.61 -8.70 6.29
CA ALA A 10 19.86 -8.22 6.87
C ALA A 10 21.01 -9.22 6.62
N LEU A 11 22.20 -8.81 7.04
CA LEU A 11 23.33 -9.70 7.29
C LEU A 11 23.57 -9.77 8.81
N ASP A 12 23.94 -10.93 9.32
CA ASP A 12 24.33 -11.10 10.73
C ASP A 12 25.75 -10.55 11.00
N GLY A 13 26.23 -10.70 12.25
CA GLY A 13 27.57 -10.27 12.65
C GLY A 13 28.71 -10.92 11.86
N ASN A 14 28.47 -12.11 11.29
CA ASN A 14 29.41 -12.87 10.47
C ASN A 14 29.22 -12.65 8.96
N LYS A 15 28.37 -11.68 8.57
CA LYS A 15 28.01 -11.38 7.17
C LYS A 15 27.22 -12.48 6.46
N ASN A 16 26.65 -13.43 7.21
CA ASN A 16 25.72 -14.39 6.63
C ASN A 16 24.36 -13.72 6.43
N LYS A 17 23.62 -14.15 5.41
CA LYS A 17 22.28 -13.63 5.14
C LYS A 17 21.32 -14.11 6.23
N VAL A 18 20.57 -13.18 6.81
CA VAL A 18 19.41 -13.52 7.64
C VAL A 18 18.29 -13.94 6.70
N GLU A 19 17.99 -15.25 6.69
CA GLU A 19 17.14 -15.84 5.67
C GLU A 19 15.62 -15.79 5.98
N THR A 20 15.18 -14.96 6.91
CA THR A 20 13.76 -14.77 7.24
C THR A 20 12.99 -14.10 6.11
N ILE A 21 11.85 -14.67 5.70
CA ILE A 21 10.90 -13.94 4.85
C ILE A 21 10.20 -12.86 5.69
N SER A 22 10.41 -11.60 5.32
CA SER A 22 9.72 -10.44 5.88
C SER A 22 9.09 -9.53 4.82
N SER A 23 8.32 -8.53 5.26
CA SER A 23 7.72 -7.52 4.40
C SER A 23 8.70 -6.44 3.93
N ASN A 24 9.80 -6.20 4.67
CA ASN A 24 10.73 -5.08 4.44
C ASN A 24 11.29 -5.00 3.01
N PRO A 25 11.62 -6.10 2.31
CA PRO A 25 12.03 -6.01 0.91
C PRO A 25 11.01 -5.37 -0.03
N GLY A 26 9.74 -5.29 0.35
CA GLY A 26 8.75 -4.51 -0.39
C GLY A 26 9.04 -3.00 -0.39
N HIS A 27 9.79 -2.46 0.56
CA HIS A 27 10.26 -1.06 0.53
C HIS A 27 11.29 -0.82 -0.57
N CYS A 28 11.99 -1.87 -1.01
CA CYS A 28 12.88 -1.80 -2.16
C CYS A 28 12.08 -1.62 -3.48
N LEU A 29 10.79 -1.98 -3.51
CA LEU A 29 9.89 -1.62 -4.62
C LEU A 29 9.60 -0.12 -4.59
N TRP A 30 9.28 0.41 -3.41
CA TRP A 30 9.00 1.85 -3.23
C TRP A 30 10.18 2.74 -3.60
N SER A 31 11.39 2.40 -3.14
CA SER A 31 12.60 3.16 -3.49
C SER A 31 13.03 3.03 -4.95
N GLY A 32 12.54 2.01 -5.67
CA GLY A 32 12.92 1.75 -7.07
C GLY A 32 14.28 1.05 -7.23
N ILE A 33 14.88 0.54 -6.14
CA ILE A 33 16.22 -0.09 -6.18
C ILE A 33 16.19 -1.54 -6.73
N ILE A 34 15.02 -2.19 -6.78
CA ILE A 34 14.89 -3.56 -7.30
C ILE A 34 15.05 -3.57 -8.83
N PRO A 35 15.97 -4.38 -9.38
CA PRO A 35 16.05 -4.62 -10.82
C PRO A 35 14.76 -5.22 -11.38
N LYS A 36 14.32 -4.78 -12.57
CA LYS A 36 13.03 -5.15 -13.18
C LYS A 36 12.82 -6.67 -13.27
N ASP A 37 13.86 -7.45 -13.57
CA ASP A 37 13.83 -8.91 -13.68
C ASP A 37 13.55 -9.64 -12.36
N LYS A 38 13.65 -8.94 -11.22
CA LYS A 38 13.40 -9.49 -9.88
C LYS A 38 12.08 -9.04 -9.27
N VAL A 39 11.42 -8.05 -9.85
CA VAL A 39 10.22 -7.44 -9.29
C VAL A 39 9.11 -8.48 -9.08
N ASP A 40 8.80 -9.27 -10.11
CA ASP A 40 7.74 -10.28 -10.03
C ASP A 40 7.95 -11.28 -8.88
N LYS A 41 9.21 -11.65 -8.62
CA LYS A 41 9.55 -12.59 -7.53
C LYS A 41 9.24 -11.97 -6.17
N VAL A 42 9.59 -10.70 -5.98
CA VAL A 42 9.31 -9.95 -4.74
C VAL A 42 7.80 -9.78 -4.55
N VAL A 43 7.08 -9.38 -5.60
CA VAL A 43 5.62 -9.21 -5.55
C VAL A 43 4.92 -10.52 -5.20
N ARG A 44 5.24 -11.61 -5.92
CA ARG A 44 4.66 -12.93 -5.62
C ARG A 44 4.93 -13.37 -4.19
N ARG A 45 6.12 -13.10 -3.67
CA ARG A 45 6.48 -13.49 -2.30
C ARG A 45 5.76 -12.65 -1.25
N LEU A 46 5.59 -11.34 -1.45
CA LEU A 46 4.86 -10.48 -0.52
C LEU A 46 3.38 -10.85 -0.41
N LEU A 47 2.78 -11.36 -1.49
CA LEU A 47 1.34 -11.63 -1.58
C LEU A 47 0.98 -13.11 -1.48
N SER A 48 1.95 -13.97 -1.21
CA SER A 48 1.71 -15.38 -0.94
C SER A 48 0.87 -15.57 0.33
N LYS A 49 0.18 -16.71 0.43
CA LYS A 49 -0.79 -17.01 1.50
C LYS A 49 -0.19 -16.87 2.91
N ASP A 50 1.09 -17.21 3.07
CA ASP A 50 1.81 -17.14 4.34
C ASP A 50 2.28 -15.73 4.73
N MET A 51 2.25 -14.77 3.80
CA MET A 51 2.54 -13.36 4.06
C MET A 51 1.29 -12.51 4.13
N PHE A 52 0.37 -12.66 3.17
CA PHE A 52 -0.86 -11.86 3.10
C PHE A 52 -1.99 -12.52 3.89
N SER A 53 -2.31 -11.97 5.05
CA SER A 53 -3.30 -12.53 5.99
C SER A 53 -4.76 -12.36 5.55
N GLY A 54 -5.03 -11.66 4.45
CA GLY A 54 -6.38 -11.20 4.08
C GLY A 54 -6.73 -9.82 4.61
N TRP A 55 -6.04 -9.35 5.67
CA TRP A 55 -6.11 -7.98 6.18
C TRP A 55 -4.96 -7.10 5.65
N GLY A 56 -3.81 -7.70 5.42
CA GLY A 56 -2.62 -7.06 4.84
C GLY A 56 -1.44 -8.02 4.84
N ILE A 57 -0.28 -7.53 4.43
CA ILE A 57 1.00 -8.24 4.47
C ILE A 57 1.52 -8.19 5.91
N ARG A 58 1.84 -9.36 6.46
CA ARG A 58 2.48 -9.53 7.78
C ARG A 58 3.93 -9.07 7.73
N THR A 59 4.44 -8.62 8.87
CA THR A 59 5.86 -8.30 9.05
C THR A 59 6.78 -9.49 8.74
N ILE A 60 6.37 -10.70 9.11
CA ILE A 60 7.08 -11.96 8.87
C ILE A 60 6.10 -13.03 8.41
N SER A 61 6.57 -13.96 7.57
CA SER A 61 5.77 -15.10 7.09
C SER A 61 5.36 -16.02 8.24
N ASP A 62 4.12 -16.53 8.18
CA ASP A 62 3.60 -17.49 9.17
C ASP A 62 4.29 -18.87 9.19
N LYS A 63 5.24 -19.10 8.28
CA LYS A 63 6.09 -20.29 8.20
C LYS A 63 7.46 -20.11 8.85
N GLU A 64 7.83 -18.90 9.25
CA GLU A 64 9.11 -18.65 9.90
C GLU A 64 9.02 -19.02 11.39
N GLN A 65 10.07 -19.64 11.94
CA GLN A 65 10.07 -20.12 13.33
C GLN A 65 9.79 -19.00 14.35
N ILE A 66 10.21 -17.78 14.05
CA ILE A 66 10.03 -16.62 14.93
C ILE A 66 8.63 -15.98 14.80
N PHE A 67 7.78 -16.49 13.91
CA PHE A 67 6.44 -15.95 13.71
C PHE A 67 5.59 -16.07 14.97
N ASN A 68 4.97 -14.96 15.34
CA ASN A 68 3.95 -14.90 16.37
C ASN A 68 2.92 -13.82 15.96
N PRO A 69 1.63 -14.18 15.75
CA PRO A 69 0.61 -13.23 15.32
C PRO A 69 0.34 -12.12 16.36
N LEU A 70 0.77 -12.32 17.61
CA LEU A 70 0.69 -11.35 18.71
C LEU A 70 2.03 -10.66 18.99
N SER A 71 3.05 -10.84 18.15
CA SER A 71 4.34 -10.15 18.30
C SER A 71 4.41 -8.89 17.46
N TYR A 72 4.77 -7.78 18.10
CA TYR A 72 4.83 -6.45 17.50
C TYR A 72 5.59 -6.39 16.16
N HIS A 73 6.73 -7.08 16.04
CA HIS A 73 7.55 -7.09 14.81
C HIS A 73 7.63 -8.45 14.10
N ASN A 74 7.12 -9.53 14.70
CA ASN A 74 7.30 -10.88 14.17
C ASN A 74 5.99 -11.54 13.73
N GLY A 75 5.03 -10.79 13.22
CA GLY A 75 3.84 -11.41 12.64
C GLY A 75 2.64 -10.50 12.49
N THR A 76 2.59 -9.37 13.20
CA THR A 76 1.52 -8.37 13.04
C THR A 76 1.50 -7.77 11.63
N VAL A 77 0.37 -7.13 11.30
CA VAL A 77 0.17 -6.38 10.06
C VAL A 77 0.17 -4.88 10.39
N TRP A 78 1.01 -4.14 9.68
CA TRP A 78 1.20 -2.70 9.87
C TRP A 78 0.62 -1.94 8.68
N PRO A 79 -0.40 -1.08 8.86
CA PRO A 79 -0.95 -0.25 7.79
C PRO A 79 0.12 0.61 7.11
N HIS A 80 1.04 1.17 7.88
CA HIS A 80 2.16 1.98 7.36
C HIS A 80 3.08 1.19 6.44
N ASP A 81 3.55 0.02 6.89
CA ASP A 81 4.40 -0.87 6.10
C ASP A 81 3.73 -1.27 4.77
N ASN A 82 2.46 -1.66 4.86
CA ASN A 82 1.64 -2.02 3.70
C ASN A 82 1.44 -0.85 2.72
N SER A 83 1.32 0.38 3.23
CA SER A 83 1.17 1.57 2.38
C SER A 83 2.43 1.83 1.53
N ILE A 84 3.62 1.68 2.11
CA ILE A 84 4.89 1.80 1.40
C ILE A 84 4.98 0.73 0.31
N ILE A 85 4.64 -0.51 0.66
CA ILE A 85 4.64 -1.63 -0.29
C ILE A 85 3.67 -1.37 -1.45
N ALA A 86 2.45 -0.92 -1.17
CA ALA A 86 1.46 -0.59 -2.18
C ALA A 86 1.94 0.50 -3.16
N VAL A 87 2.59 1.55 -2.65
CA VAL A 87 3.16 2.60 -3.53
C VAL A 87 4.29 2.03 -4.39
N GLY A 88 5.11 1.13 -3.84
CA GLY A 88 6.12 0.39 -4.60
C GLY A 88 5.53 -0.49 -5.69
N LEU A 89 4.47 -1.24 -5.38
CA LEU A 89 3.73 -2.06 -6.34
C LEU A 89 3.18 -1.20 -7.48
N LYS A 90 2.57 -0.06 -7.15
CA LYS A 90 2.06 0.89 -8.14
C LYS A 90 3.15 1.38 -9.09
N ARG A 91 4.34 1.73 -8.57
CA ARG A 91 5.49 2.18 -9.38
C ARG A 91 5.88 1.16 -10.46
N TYR A 92 5.70 -0.13 -10.20
CA TYR A 92 5.99 -1.20 -11.16
C TYR A 92 4.77 -1.74 -11.92
N GLY A 93 3.60 -1.10 -11.79
CA GLY A 93 2.41 -1.44 -12.58
C GLY A 93 1.50 -2.52 -11.98
N PHE A 94 1.75 -2.98 -10.75
CA PHE A 94 0.97 -4.02 -10.06
C PHE A 94 -0.33 -3.47 -9.45
N LYS A 95 -1.27 -3.07 -10.30
CA LYS A 95 -2.50 -2.36 -9.90
C LYS A 95 -3.43 -3.24 -9.06
N GLU A 96 -3.62 -4.50 -9.45
CA GLU A 96 -4.51 -5.43 -8.74
C GLU A 96 -4.01 -5.74 -7.33
N GLU A 97 -2.69 -5.83 -7.19
CA GLU A 97 -2.01 -6.04 -5.91
C GLU A 97 -2.21 -4.85 -4.97
N VAL A 98 -2.15 -3.62 -5.50
CA VAL A 98 -2.47 -2.41 -4.76
C VAL A 98 -3.92 -2.42 -4.28
N ILE A 99 -4.87 -2.76 -5.17
CA ILE A 99 -6.29 -2.90 -4.80
C ILE A 99 -6.50 -3.97 -3.73
N LYS A 100 -5.77 -5.09 -3.81
CA LYS A 100 -5.83 -6.18 -2.83
C LYS A 100 -5.40 -5.71 -1.44
N ILE A 101 -4.29 -4.96 -1.34
CA ILE A 101 -3.83 -4.38 -0.07
C ILE A 101 -4.82 -3.33 0.44
N PHE A 102 -5.25 -2.41 -0.41
CA PHE A 102 -6.23 -1.37 -0.04
C PHE A 102 -7.52 -1.98 0.51
N ARG A 103 -8.07 -2.99 -0.18
CA ARG A 103 -9.29 -3.68 0.25
C ARG A 103 -9.12 -4.33 1.63
N GLY A 104 -7.98 -4.98 1.87
CA GLY A 104 -7.67 -5.61 3.15
C GLY A 104 -7.68 -4.59 4.29
N LEU A 105 -6.93 -3.49 4.14
CA LEU A 105 -6.79 -2.47 5.17
C LEU A 105 -8.05 -1.61 5.35
N PHE A 106 -8.73 -1.25 4.26
CA PHE A 106 -9.99 -0.51 4.31
C PHE A 106 -11.07 -1.35 5.01
N HIS A 107 -11.20 -2.64 4.67
CA HIS A 107 -12.14 -3.51 5.36
C HIS A 107 -11.72 -3.77 6.80
N ALA A 108 -10.42 -3.87 7.11
CA ALA A 108 -9.97 -3.97 8.50
C ALA A 108 -10.39 -2.73 9.30
N SER A 109 -10.24 -1.52 8.74
CA SER A 109 -10.54 -0.28 9.45
C SER A 109 -11.99 -0.17 9.89
N THR A 110 -12.94 -0.81 9.19
CA THR A 110 -14.35 -0.78 9.58
C THR A 110 -14.63 -1.47 10.92
N TYR A 111 -13.73 -2.32 11.41
CA TYR A 111 -13.84 -3.01 12.71
C TYR A 111 -13.23 -2.24 13.88
N PHE A 112 -12.56 -1.11 13.61
CA PHE A 112 -11.94 -0.28 14.65
C PHE A 112 -12.73 1.00 14.88
N GLU A 113 -12.56 1.58 16.07
CA GLU A 113 -13.22 2.83 16.47
C GLU A 113 -12.97 3.95 15.44
N TYR A 114 -14.01 4.71 15.10
CA TYR A 114 -14.01 5.76 14.07
C TYR A 114 -13.61 5.32 12.66
N HIS A 115 -13.69 4.00 12.37
CA HIS A 115 -13.37 3.42 11.07
C HIS A 115 -11.95 3.71 10.56
N ARG A 116 -11.00 3.92 11.49
CA ARG A 116 -9.60 4.23 11.19
C ARG A 116 -8.68 3.07 11.57
N PRO A 117 -7.60 2.84 10.81
CA PRO A 117 -6.64 1.80 11.16
C PRO A 117 -5.91 2.10 12.48
N PRO A 118 -5.61 1.09 13.31
CA PRO A 118 -4.71 1.23 14.44
C PRO A 118 -3.26 1.34 13.98
N GLU A 119 -2.33 1.54 14.91
CA GLU A 119 -0.89 1.33 14.69
C GLU A 119 -0.60 -0.02 14.02
N VAL A 120 -1.11 -1.10 14.61
CA VAL A 120 -0.95 -2.48 14.14
C VAL A 120 -2.19 -3.31 14.47
N LEU A 121 -2.41 -4.35 13.70
CA LEU A 121 -3.34 -5.44 14.03
C LEU A 121 -2.59 -6.77 14.11
N CYS A 122 -3.15 -7.74 14.82
CA CYS A 122 -2.55 -9.06 14.97
C CYS A 122 -2.46 -9.80 13.63
N GLY A 123 -1.47 -10.68 13.53
CA GLY A 123 -1.11 -11.43 12.31
C GLY A 123 -2.03 -12.57 11.90
N TYR A 124 -3.19 -12.72 12.55
CA TYR A 124 -4.10 -13.82 12.25
C TYR A 124 -4.68 -13.74 10.84
N SER A 125 -4.90 -14.90 10.22
CA SER A 125 -5.54 -14.97 8.91
C SER A 125 -7.01 -14.59 9.02
N ARG A 126 -7.53 -13.94 7.98
CA ARG A 126 -8.97 -13.74 7.77
C ARG A 126 -9.72 -15.07 7.58
N GLU A 127 -9.02 -16.13 7.18
CA GLU A 127 -9.57 -17.49 7.12
C GLU A 127 -9.82 -18.05 8.53
N ASP A 128 -8.97 -17.71 9.50
CA ASP A 128 -9.08 -18.20 10.89
C ASP A 128 -10.08 -17.36 11.70
N PHE A 129 -10.10 -16.03 11.47
CA PHE A 129 -10.96 -15.08 12.17
C PHE A 129 -11.63 -14.13 11.18
N SER A 130 -12.96 -14.06 11.20
CA SER A 130 -13.75 -13.23 10.30
C SER A 130 -13.59 -11.73 10.53
N ALA A 131 -13.02 -11.32 11.67
CA ALA A 131 -12.69 -9.95 12.04
C ALA A 131 -11.18 -9.83 12.36
N PRO A 132 -10.55 -8.66 12.13
CA PRO A 132 -9.17 -8.45 12.51
C PRO A 132 -9.05 -8.44 14.03
N ILE A 133 -8.09 -9.19 14.56
CA ILE A 133 -7.83 -9.22 16.00
C ILE A 133 -7.00 -8.00 16.39
N GLN A 134 -7.47 -7.28 17.40
CA GLN A 134 -6.81 -6.09 17.92
C GLN A 134 -5.51 -6.45 18.63
N TYR A 135 -4.48 -5.64 18.42
CA TYR A 135 -3.22 -5.79 19.15
C TYR A 135 -3.31 -5.06 20.50
N PRO A 136 -3.07 -5.72 21.65
CA PRO A 136 -3.47 -5.19 22.97
C PRO A 136 -2.90 -3.82 23.35
N VAL A 137 -1.70 -3.47 22.86
CA VAL A 137 -0.99 -2.24 23.23
C VAL A 137 -0.73 -1.32 22.04
N SER A 138 -1.55 -1.42 20.97
CA SER A 138 -1.41 -0.56 19.79
C SER A 138 -1.85 0.87 20.07
N CYS A 139 -1.10 1.86 19.60
CA CYS A 139 -1.59 3.24 19.53
C CYS A 139 -2.79 3.35 18.57
N SER A 140 -3.84 4.04 18.99
CA SER A 140 -5.05 4.27 18.18
C SER A 140 -5.64 5.66 18.47
N PRO A 141 -5.33 6.70 17.69
CA PRO A 141 -4.63 6.66 16.40
C PRO A 141 -3.12 6.73 16.55
N GLN A 142 -2.45 6.37 15.47
CA GLN A 142 -1.03 6.64 15.28
C GLN A 142 -0.81 7.40 13.98
N ALA A 143 0.07 8.41 14.03
CA ALA A 143 0.24 9.38 12.94
C ALA A 143 0.48 8.71 11.57
N TRP A 144 1.38 7.74 11.49
CA TRP A 144 1.68 7.07 10.21
C TRP A 144 0.54 6.15 9.73
N SER A 145 -0.18 5.49 10.64
CA SER A 145 -1.31 4.64 10.28
C SER A 145 -2.47 5.47 9.75
N SER A 146 -2.71 6.64 10.32
CA SER A 146 -3.72 7.59 9.84
C SER A 146 -3.45 8.04 8.39
N GLY A 147 -2.19 8.21 8.00
CA GLY A 147 -1.81 8.59 6.63
C GLY A 147 -1.80 7.42 5.62
N SER A 148 -1.83 6.18 6.09
CA SER A 148 -1.57 5.00 5.25
C SER A 148 -2.61 4.80 4.15
N LEU A 149 -3.90 4.92 4.49
CA LEU A 149 -4.98 4.76 3.49
C LEU A 149 -4.93 5.86 2.43
N PHE A 150 -4.65 7.11 2.82
CA PHE A 150 -4.51 8.22 1.88
C PHE A 150 -3.31 8.04 0.94
N PHE A 151 -2.20 7.48 1.45
CA PHE A 151 -1.03 7.21 0.62
C PHE A 151 -1.29 6.10 -0.40
N ILE A 152 -2.04 5.06 -0.01
CA ILE A 152 -2.49 4.01 -0.93
C ILE A 152 -3.48 4.59 -1.95
N ILE A 153 -4.42 5.44 -1.55
CA ILE A 153 -5.36 6.12 -2.46
C ILE A 153 -4.58 6.96 -3.48
N GLN A 154 -3.59 7.75 -3.04
CA GLN A 154 -2.75 8.53 -3.94
C GLN A 154 -2.07 7.64 -5.00
N ALA A 155 -1.51 6.50 -4.58
CA ALA A 155 -0.91 5.53 -5.49
C ALA A 155 -1.94 4.90 -6.44
N MET A 156 -3.09 4.44 -5.94
CA MET A 156 -4.17 3.86 -6.74
C MET A 156 -4.63 4.82 -7.85
N LEU A 157 -4.85 6.08 -7.48
CA LEU A 157 -5.27 7.14 -8.40
C LEU A 157 -4.13 7.65 -9.29
N GLY A 158 -2.88 7.24 -9.04
CA GLY A 158 -1.72 7.63 -9.83
C GLY A 158 -1.38 9.12 -9.76
N ILE A 159 -1.66 9.78 -8.63
CA ILE A 159 -1.47 11.22 -8.45
C ILE A 159 0.01 11.53 -8.21
N GLU A 160 0.68 12.02 -9.25
CA GLU A 160 2.11 12.34 -9.28
C GLU A 160 2.32 13.85 -9.53
N PRO A 161 2.46 14.66 -8.47
CA PRO A 161 2.79 16.07 -8.63
C PRO A 161 4.27 16.24 -9.03
N GLU A 162 4.51 16.95 -10.14
CA GLU A 162 5.84 17.33 -10.60
C GLU A 162 6.07 18.83 -10.36
N MET A 163 6.70 19.14 -9.22
CA MET A 163 7.14 20.48 -8.87
C MET A 163 8.66 20.62 -9.08
N PRO A 164 9.16 21.73 -9.65
CA PRO A 164 8.50 23.02 -9.87
C PRO A 164 7.80 23.17 -11.23
N LYS A 165 7.69 22.10 -12.05
CA LYS A 165 7.07 22.13 -13.39
C LYS A 165 5.56 22.46 -13.39
N LYS A 166 4.94 22.66 -12.22
CA LYS A 166 3.51 22.92 -12.02
C LYS A 166 2.64 21.94 -12.81
N THR A 167 3.07 20.69 -12.86
CA THR A 167 2.41 19.63 -13.61
C THR A 167 1.86 18.61 -12.62
N LEU A 168 0.61 18.22 -12.79
CA LEU A 168 0.01 17.08 -12.12
C LEU A 168 -0.14 15.95 -13.12
N ARG A 169 0.54 14.85 -12.90
CA ARG A 169 0.35 13.63 -13.68
C ARG A 169 -0.64 12.72 -12.96
N ILE A 170 -1.54 12.14 -13.72
CA ILE A 170 -2.48 11.11 -13.28
C ILE A 170 -2.13 9.85 -14.07
N VAL A 171 -1.43 8.91 -13.44
CA VAL A 171 -0.80 7.75 -14.10
C VAL A 171 -1.57 6.49 -13.81
N GLU A 172 -2.23 5.94 -14.83
CA GLU A 172 -2.92 4.66 -14.75
C GLU A 172 -3.88 4.53 -13.56
N PRO A 173 -4.79 5.49 -13.32
CA PRO A 173 -5.67 5.46 -12.15
C PRO A 173 -6.46 4.16 -12.11
N ILE A 174 -6.70 3.64 -10.91
CA ILE A 174 -7.53 2.46 -10.67
C ILE A 174 -8.37 2.63 -9.40
N LEU A 175 -9.65 2.29 -9.49
CA LEU A 175 -10.55 2.15 -8.35
C LEU A 175 -10.91 0.66 -8.12
N PRO A 176 -11.18 0.24 -6.88
CA PRO A 176 -11.75 -1.06 -6.62
C PRO A 176 -13.13 -1.19 -7.26
N LYS A 177 -13.52 -2.41 -7.69
CA LYS A 177 -14.83 -2.65 -8.35
C LYS A 177 -16.05 -2.21 -7.53
N TRP A 178 -15.94 -2.16 -6.20
CA TRP A 178 -17.02 -1.73 -5.30
C TRP A 178 -17.10 -0.20 -5.12
N LEU A 179 -16.11 0.56 -5.60
CA LEU A 179 -16.05 2.01 -5.50
C LEU A 179 -16.29 2.62 -6.87
N GLU A 180 -17.54 3.01 -7.13
CA GLU A 180 -17.98 3.52 -8.44
C GLU A 180 -17.29 4.84 -8.81
N SER A 181 -17.19 5.74 -7.83
CA SER A 181 -16.52 7.03 -7.98
C SER A 181 -15.85 7.50 -6.70
N LEU A 182 -14.86 8.37 -6.86
CA LEU A 182 -14.15 9.05 -5.78
C LEU A 182 -13.82 10.47 -6.22
N THR A 183 -14.34 11.46 -5.50
CA THR A 183 -14.04 12.87 -5.73
C THR A 183 -13.07 13.39 -4.68
N LEU A 184 -11.93 13.93 -5.12
CA LEU A 184 -11.00 14.68 -4.29
C LEU A 184 -11.30 16.18 -4.47
N LYS A 185 -11.78 16.84 -3.41
CA LYS A 185 -12.14 18.27 -3.44
C LYS A 185 -11.01 19.13 -2.89
N GLU A 186 -10.85 20.32 -3.47
CA GLU A 186 -9.93 21.36 -3.00
C GLU A 186 -8.49 20.90 -2.76
N MET A 187 -8.01 19.93 -3.56
CA MET A 187 -6.65 19.41 -3.44
C MET A 187 -5.66 20.53 -3.77
N LYS A 188 -4.81 20.88 -2.80
CA LYS A 188 -3.82 21.94 -2.97
C LYS A 188 -2.65 21.47 -3.85
N LEU A 189 -2.38 22.23 -4.90
CA LEU A 189 -1.21 22.05 -5.76
C LEU A 189 -0.53 23.41 -5.98
N GLY A 190 0.54 23.67 -5.25
CA GLY A 190 1.17 24.99 -5.23
C GLY A 190 0.20 26.08 -4.77
N ARG A 191 -0.10 27.05 -5.65
CA ARG A 191 -1.07 28.14 -5.41
C ARG A 191 -2.46 27.87 -5.98
N SER A 192 -2.71 26.66 -6.47
CA SER A 192 -4.03 26.25 -6.95
C SER A 192 -4.72 25.28 -6.00
N LYS A 193 -6.05 25.28 -6.06
CA LYS A 193 -6.88 24.19 -5.56
C LYS A 193 -7.52 23.50 -6.76
N ILE A 194 -7.57 22.17 -6.73
CA ILE A 194 -8.10 21.37 -7.83
C ILE A 194 -9.13 20.40 -7.26
N THR A 195 -10.27 20.28 -7.93
CA THR A 195 -11.23 19.21 -7.66
C THR A 195 -11.18 18.18 -8.79
N LEU A 196 -10.87 16.93 -8.44
CA LEU A 196 -10.75 15.81 -9.36
C LEU A 196 -11.81 14.76 -9.04
N ASP A 197 -12.44 14.22 -10.08
CA ASP A 197 -13.35 13.09 -9.98
C ASP A 197 -12.77 11.87 -10.68
N PHE A 198 -12.75 10.75 -9.98
CA PHE A 198 -12.36 9.46 -10.53
C PHE A 198 -13.59 8.58 -10.62
N SER A 199 -13.85 7.99 -11.78
CA SER A 199 -14.99 7.09 -12.00
C SER A 199 -14.63 5.96 -12.94
N THR A 200 -15.21 4.78 -12.70
CA THR A 200 -14.93 3.58 -13.51
C THR A 200 -15.98 3.39 -14.59
N TYR A 201 -15.55 3.21 -15.83
CA TYR A 201 -16.40 2.86 -16.96
C TYR A 201 -15.74 1.75 -17.80
N LYS A 202 -16.48 0.67 -18.05
CA LYS A 202 -15.99 -0.53 -18.80
C LYS A 202 -14.58 -0.97 -18.34
N GLU A 203 -14.43 -1.17 -17.03
CA GLU A 203 -13.21 -1.64 -16.35
C GLU A 203 -12.03 -0.66 -16.31
N ARG A 204 -12.17 0.55 -16.84
CA ARG A 204 -11.14 1.58 -16.78
C ARG A 204 -11.58 2.73 -15.88
N THR A 205 -10.68 3.16 -15.00
CA THR A 205 -10.89 4.37 -14.22
C THR A 205 -10.44 5.58 -15.02
N PHE A 206 -11.31 6.59 -15.09
CA PHE A 206 -11.07 7.88 -15.72
C PHE A 206 -10.92 8.95 -14.65
N CYS A 207 -10.16 10.00 -14.96
CA CYS A 207 -10.06 11.20 -14.15
C CYS A 207 -10.68 12.37 -14.90
N ARG A 208 -11.61 13.08 -14.25
CA ARG A 208 -12.20 14.33 -14.74
C ARG A 208 -11.78 15.47 -13.82
N ILE A 209 -11.46 16.60 -14.41
CA ILE A 209 -11.22 17.83 -13.66
C ILE A 209 -12.58 18.51 -13.53
N LEU A 210 -13.07 18.66 -12.29
CA LEU A 210 -14.34 19.34 -12.04
C LEU A 210 -14.15 20.84 -11.83
N ASP A 211 -13.08 21.25 -11.16
CA ASP A 211 -12.82 22.64 -10.84
C ASP A 211 -11.32 22.91 -10.63
N ILE A 212 -10.90 24.14 -10.93
CA ILE A 212 -9.55 24.67 -10.65
C ILE A 212 -9.68 26.12 -10.20
N GLU A 213 -9.30 26.39 -8.96
CA GLU A 213 -9.15 27.75 -8.42
C GLU A 213 -7.66 28.15 -8.40
N GLY A 214 -7.36 29.39 -8.78
CA GLY A 214 -6.00 29.94 -8.77
C GLY A 214 -5.20 29.67 -10.04
N GLU A 215 -3.89 29.48 -9.89
CA GLU A 215 -2.98 29.31 -11.03
C GLU A 215 -3.16 27.94 -11.69
N LYS A 216 -3.65 27.90 -12.95
CA LYS A 216 -3.92 26.65 -13.66
C LYS A 216 -2.65 25.80 -13.87
N PRO A 217 -2.53 24.62 -13.24
CA PRO A 217 -1.42 23.71 -13.48
C PRO A 217 -1.62 22.95 -14.80
N ARG A 218 -0.54 22.38 -15.34
CA ARG A 218 -0.65 21.42 -16.44
C ARG A 218 -1.14 20.09 -15.87
N ILE A 219 -2.19 19.49 -16.44
CA ILE A 219 -2.71 18.20 -15.97
C ILE A 219 -2.56 17.20 -17.11
N ASN A 220 -1.78 16.15 -16.88
CA ASN A 220 -1.49 15.10 -17.85
C ASN A 220 -2.04 13.77 -17.34
N ILE A 221 -3.04 13.23 -18.03
CA ILE A 221 -3.56 11.89 -17.74
C ILE A 221 -2.85 10.90 -18.67
N VAL A 222 -2.11 9.95 -18.10
CA VAL A 222 -1.24 9.04 -18.83
C VAL A 222 -1.73 7.61 -18.66
N PHE A 223 -1.83 6.91 -19.78
CA PHE A 223 -2.08 5.48 -19.84
C PHE A 223 -1.04 4.83 -20.77
N PHE A 224 -0.53 3.67 -20.39
CA PHE A 224 0.53 2.91 -21.06
C PHE A 224 0.00 1.58 -21.61
#